data_AF-A0A7C4M443-F1
#
_entry.id   AF-A0A7C4M443-F1
#
_cell.length_a   1.000
_cell.length_b   1.000
_cell.length_c   1.000
_cell.angle_alpha   90.00
_cell.angle_beta   90.00
_cell.angle_gamma   90.00
#
_symmetry.space_group_name_H-M   'P 1'
#
loop_
_entity.id
_entity.type
_entity.pdbx_description
1 polymer ?
#
loop_
_entity_poly.entity_id
_entity_poly.type
_entity_poly.pdbx_seq_one_letter_code
_entity_poly.pdbx_strand_id
1 'polypeptide(L)'
;MEKMSHRETINLAVKHYSSLFNLPSLKILLITLYLGIFPLGFLVSLSCNFPTSIMENILVRSVFFGSIFFTLTLFSDYLINKTLLKQDVVLNDLRRITFLSFISNLLFTIFVAVSLVFKNSHVDIYIKVLSLGLFSSSSLRLLIIDTISFSSRKSKIALSVFQPVLLLLLLTMLVAFFNQGKIYLSNLLFPLLLALVFSILGVWLFTKSLNKEGRKVLGVPSLEIAKAFIANWTEGVKEPFEEVLKRLSEERNVSASALIFRAKNTDKLKAIMIIPNIHPGPFKNVGSSLLPSMIKEYLEKEFQCIVSVPHGVSGHELDLPSQTENEKVIKRLIESLKRSHNFSEKVTKFFMIERDGAKVGCQIFNNCVFMTLTNSPETMEDLPLEINDAIVKRAMEHGFSWAVIIDAHNSTNGPFNMERSTRILEEAAYLALEKASLLRHAMFSDIRVGAGKSVPEDLGLKEGIGPGGITAVVIEVNGQKTAYVTIDGNNMVSGLREKILSSLREIGIDSGEIFTTDTHAVSAIVLNKRGYHPVGEVIE
;
A
#
# COMPACT_ATOMS: atom_id res chain seq x y z
N MET A 1 15.57 24.59 8.51
CA MET A 1 15.13 23.26 8.04
C MET A 1 14.87 23.39 6.56
N GLU A 2 15.78 22.90 5.73
CA GLU A 2 15.54 22.78 4.28
C GLU A 2 14.27 21.95 4.07
N LYS A 3 13.38 22.42 3.19
CA LYS A 3 12.25 21.64 2.72
C LYS A 3 12.83 20.46 1.94
N MET A 4 12.85 19.28 2.54
CA MET A 4 13.06 18.04 1.79
C MET A 4 12.10 18.01 0.60
N SER A 5 12.59 17.55 -0.55
CA SER A 5 11.72 17.38 -1.71
C SER A 5 10.65 16.32 -1.39
N HIS A 6 9.50 16.41 -2.06
CA HIS A 6 8.39 15.48 -1.84
C HIS A 6 8.83 14.01 -2.03
N ARG A 7 9.79 13.78 -2.95
CA ARG A 7 10.36 12.47 -3.27
C ARG A 7 11.36 11.93 -2.25
N GLU A 8 12.16 12.77 -1.58
CA GLU A 8 13.00 12.32 -0.46
C GLU A 8 12.16 11.78 0.69
N THR A 9 10.96 12.36 0.89
CA THR A 9 9.99 11.91 1.89
C THR A 9 9.42 10.53 1.53
N ILE A 10 9.19 10.27 0.24
CA ILE A 10 8.74 8.95 -0.26
C ILE A 10 9.84 7.89 -0.08
N ASN A 11 11.09 8.19 -0.43
CA ASN A 11 12.22 7.26 -0.22
C ASN A 11 12.46 6.93 1.26
N LEU A 12 12.23 7.89 2.18
CA LEU A 12 12.23 7.65 3.62
C LEU A 12 11.06 6.75 4.04
N ALA A 13 9.85 6.97 3.54
CA ALA A 13 8.70 6.11 3.81
C ALA A 13 8.93 4.66 3.33
N VAL A 14 9.56 4.49 2.17
CA VAL A 14 9.91 3.20 1.57
C VAL A 14 10.87 2.40 2.46
N LYS A 15 11.86 3.07 3.07
CA LYS A 15 12.77 2.46 4.06
C LYS A 15 12.04 1.92 5.30
N HIS A 16 10.85 2.42 5.59
CA HIS A 16 10.03 1.99 6.72
C HIS A 16 9.01 0.89 6.36
N TYR A 17 8.88 0.45 5.10
CA TYR A 17 8.00 -0.69 4.77
C TYR A 17 8.40 -1.96 5.50
N SER A 18 9.70 -2.25 5.62
CA SER A 18 10.19 -3.39 6.41
C SER A 18 9.95 -3.25 7.92
N SER A 19 9.58 -2.06 8.40
CA SER A 19 9.20 -1.81 9.80
C SER A 19 7.70 -1.98 10.06
N LEU A 20 6.88 -2.17 9.02
CA LEU A 20 5.48 -2.55 9.17
C LEU A 20 5.42 -3.98 9.71
N PHE A 21 4.64 -4.17 10.76
CA PHE A 21 4.63 -5.41 11.54
C PHE A 21 3.41 -6.28 11.19
N ASN A 22 3.63 -7.60 11.22
CA ASN A 22 2.55 -8.57 11.32
C ASN A 22 2.40 -9.01 12.79
N LEU A 23 1.16 -9.12 13.25
CA LEU A 23 0.90 -9.67 14.57
C LEU A 23 1.10 -11.19 14.59
N PRO A 24 1.65 -11.77 15.67
CA PRO A 24 1.79 -13.22 15.79
C PRO A 24 0.43 -13.95 15.70
N SER A 25 0.47 -15.25 15.44
CA SER A 25 -0.76 -16.06 15.45
C SER A 25 -1.45 -16.02 16.82
N LEU A 26 -2.78 -16.24 16.86
CA LEU A 26 -3.52 -16.25 18.12
C LEU A 26 -2.93 -17.25 19.12
N LYS A 27 -2.46 -18.42 18.66
CA LYS A 27 -1.81 -19.43 19.51
C LYS A 27 -0.56 -18.88 20.20
N ILE A 28 0.33 -18.22 19.44
CA ILE A 28 1.53 -17.60 19.99
C ILE A 28 1.14 -16.49 20.97
N LEU A 29 0.15 -15.67 20.62
CA LEU A 29 -0.32 -14.59 21.48
C LEU A 29 -0.87 -15.08 22.81
N LEU A 30 -1.67 -16.15 22.82
CA LEU A 30 -2.19 -16.75 24.05
C LEU A 30 -1.06 -17.25 24.96
N ILE A 31 -0.02 -17.88 24.38
CA ILE A 31 1.16 -18.32 25.13
C ILE A 31 1.90 -17.10 25.71
N THR A 32 2.17 -16.08 24.89
CA THR A 32 2.87 -14.87 25.35
C THR A 32 2.06 -14.09 26.38
N LEU A 33 0.74 -14.05 26.28
CA LEU A 33 -0.13 -13.42 27.27
C LEU A 33 -0.08 -14.18 28.60
N TYR A 34 -0.13 -15.50 28.56
CA TYR A 34 -0.04 -16.34 29.76
C TYR A 34 1.31 -16.15 30.47
N LEU A 35 2.41 -16.20 29.72
CA LEU A 35 3.74 -15.96 30.27
C LEU A 35 3.91 -14.52 30.77
N GLY A 36 3.37 -13.54 30.04
CA GLY A 36 3.45 -12.11 30.37
C GLY A 36 2.66 -11.71 31.62
N ILE A 37 1.64 -12.47 32.00
CA ILE A 37 0.82 -12.20 33.20
C ILE A 37 1.31 -12.96 34.44
N PHE A 38 2.21 -13.93 34.28
CA PHE A 38 2.83 -14.64 35.40
C PHE A 38 3.51 -13.70 36.41
N PRO A 39 4.29 -12.66 35.99
CA PRO A 39 4.85 -11.70 36.93
C PRO A 39 3.78 -11.01 37.77
N LEU A 40 2.61 -10.68 37.22
CA LEU A 40 1.51 -10.10 38.00
C LEU A 40 1.01 -11.08 39.08
N GLY A 41 0.85 -12.36 38.75
CA GLY A 41 0.50 -13.41 39.71
C GLY A 41 1.54 -13.57 40.83
N PHE A 42 2.82 -13.46 40.50
CA PHE A 42 3.93 -13.46 41.46
C PHE A 42 3.88 -12.24 42.39
N LEU A 43 3.65 -11.04 41.84
CA LEU A 43 3.51 -9.83 42.64
C LEU A 43 2.32 -9.90 43.60
N VAL A 44 1.18 -10.46 43.18
CA VAL A 44 0.03 -10.70 44.09
C VAL A 44 0.41 -11.71 45.19
N SER A 45 1.16 -12.74 44.85
CA SER A 45 1.62 -13.75 45.82
C SER A 45 2.54 -13.13 46.90
N LEU A 46 3.32 -12.11 46.57
CA LEU A 46 4.11 -11.31 47.52
C LEU A 46 3.25 -10.30 48.30
N SER A 47 2.14 -9.86 47.71
CA SER A 47 1.28 -8.80 48.25
C SER A 47 0.30 -9.27 49.32
N CYS A 48 0.02 -10.56 49.40
CA CYS A 48 -1.06 -11.10 50.21
C CYS A 48 -0.50 -11.94 51.37
N ASN A 49 -1.02 -11.73 52.59
CA ASN A 49 -0.68 -12.53 53.76
C ASN A 49 -1.53 -13.81 53.78
N PHE A 50 -1.06 -14.87 53.12
CA PHE A 50 -1.78 -16.14 53.06
C PHE A 50 -1.68 -16.94 54.37
N PRO A 51 -2.77 -17.60 54.82
CA PRO A 51 -2.71 -18.61 55.87
C PRO A 51 -1.80 -19.78 55.47
N THR A 52 -1.09 -20.36 56.43
CA THR A 52 -0.14 -21.47 56.22
C THR A 52 -0.77 -22.72 55.57
N SER A 53 -2.10 -22.88 55.61
CA SER A 53 -2.81 -24.01 55.02
C SER A 53 -3.08 -23.92 53.50
N ILE A 54 -2.89 -22.75 52.89
CA ILE A 54 -3.16 -22.53 51.46
C ILE A 54 -1.83 -22.40 50.69
N MET A 55 -1.48 -23.46 49.94
CA MET A 55 -0.39 -23.50 48.96
C MET A 55 0.91 -22.83 49.44
N GLU A 56 1.68 -23.51 50.28
CA GLU A 56 2.92 -22.98 50.86
C GLU A 56 3.94 -22.50 49.81
N ASN A 57 3.92 -23.11 48.62
CA ASN A 57 4.84 -22.78 47.54
C ASN A 57 4.41 -21.48 46.80
N ILE A 58 5.26 -20.44 46.88
CA ILE A 58 5.06 -19.16 46.19
C ILE A 58 4.90 -19.30 44.68
N LEU A 59 5.59 -20.25 44.04
CA LEU A 59 5.45 -20.50 42.61
C LEU A 59 4.06 -21.02 42.27
N VAL A 60 3.54 -21.95 43.08
CA VAL A 60 2.20 -22.53 42.89
C VAL A 60 1.13 -21.45 43.04
N ARG A 61 1.27 -20.55 44.03
CA ARG A 61 0.40 -19.36 44.17
C ARG A 61 0.50 -18.42 42.96
N SER A 62 1.72 -18.19 42.48
CA SER A 62 1.96 -17.30 41.33
C SER A 62 1.30 -17.82 40.05
N VAL A 63 1.40 -19.13 39.79
CA VAL A 63 0.72 -19.80 38.67
C VAL A 63 -0.80 -19.69 38.83
N PHE A 64 -1.33 -19.94 40.03
CA PHE A 64 -2.77 -19.87 40.29
C PHE A 64 -3.33 -18.46 40.06
N PHE A 65 -2.77 -17.42 40.70
CA PHE A 65 -3.23 -16.05 40.50
C PHE A 65 -2.98 -15.54 39.09
N GLY A 66 -1.83 -15.89 38.49
CA GLY A 66 -1.55 -15.60 37.08
C GLY A 66 -2.62 -16.19 36.16
N SER A 67 -3.05 -17.43 36.42
CA SER A 67 -4.12 -18.10 35.64
C SER A 67 -5.48 -17.43 35.82
N ILE A 68 -5.79 -16.89 37.01
CA ILE A 68 -7.01 -16.09 37.23
C ILE A 68 -6.95 -14.80 36.42
N PHE A 69 -5.86 -14.02 36.51
CA PHE A 69 -5.72 -12.78 35.74
C PHE A 69 -5.70 -13.01 34.22
N PHE A 70 -5.10 -14.13 33.78
CA PHE A 70 -5.13 -14.57 32.39
C PHE A 70 -6.57 -14.82 31.92
N THR A 71 -7.30 -15.65 32.67
CA THR A 71 -8.70 -15.99 32.36
C THR A 71 -9.58 -14.76 32.33
N LEU A 72 -9.40 -13.85 33.30
CA LEU A 72 -10.13 -12.59 33.37
C LEU A 72 -9.83 -11.69 32.18
N THR A 73 -8.56 -11.58 31.78
CA THR A 73 -8.16 -10.82 30.59
C THR A 73 -8.82 -11.40 29.34
N LEU A 74 -8.71 -12.72 29.11
CA LEU A 74 -9.31 -13.36 27.94
C LEU A 74 -10.84 -13.22 27.91
N PHE A 75 -11.49 -13.40 29.06
CA PHE A 75 -12.93 -13.21 29.16
C PHE A 75 -13.33 -11.77 28.81
N SER A 76 -12.58 -10.78 29.32
CA SER A 76 -12.84 -9.38 29.02
C SER A 76 -12.64 -9.05 27.54
N ASP A 77 -11.58 -9.59 26.91
CA ASP A 77 -11.28 -9.38 25.50
C ASP A 77 -12.34 -10.04 24.61
N TYR A 78 -12.77 -11.26 24.96
CA TYR A 78 -13.85 -11.97 24.27
C TYR A 78 -15.17 -11.20 24.37
N LEU A 79 -15.55 -10.75 25.57
CA LEU A 79 -16.78 -10.00 25.79
C LEU A 79 -16.79 -8.70 24.98
N ILE A 80 -15.69 -7.94 25.05
CA ILE A 80 -15.48 -6.72 24.27
C ILE A 80 -15.61 -6.99 22.78
N ASN A 81 -14.95 -8.04 22.27
CA ASN A 81 -14.95 -8.37 20.85
C ASN A 81 -16.38 -8.70 20.36
N LYS A 82 -17.14 -9.49 21.13
CA LYS A 82 -18.51 -9.91 20.76
C LYS A 82 -19.57 -8.83 20.93
N THR A 83 -19.31 -7.79 21.72
CA THR A 83 -20.29 -6.74 22.02
C THR A 83 -19.94 -5.43 21.31
N LEU A 84 -18.88 -4.76 21.78
CA LEU A 84 -18.53 -3.40 21.40
C LEU A 84 -17.81 -3.30 20.05
N LEU A 85 -17.12 -4.36 19.61
CA LEU A 85 -16.31 -4.36 18.40
C LEU A 85 -16.91 -5.18 17.24
N LYS A 86 -18.12 -5.72 17.40
CA LYS A 86 -18.74 -6.60 16.40
C LYS A 86 -18.82 -6.00 15.00
N GLN A 87 -18.90 -4.67 14.90
CA GLN A 87 -18.99 -3.91 13.64
C GLN A 87 -17.73 -3.07 13.37
N ASP A 88 -16.69 -3.19 14.20
CA ASP A 88 -15.46 -2.43 13.99
C ASP A 88 -14.67 -3.03 12.83
N VAL A 89 -14.22 -2.19 11.91
CA VAL A 89 -13.49 -2.65 10.72
C VAL A 89 -12.17 -3.32 11.11
N VAL A 90 -11.41 -2.72 12.02
CA VAL A 90 -10.01 -3.13 12.29
C VAL A 90 -9.91 -3.97 13.55
N LEU A 91 -10.68 -3.65 14.59
CA LEU A 91 -10.54 -4.28 15.91
C LEU A 91 -11.46 -5.47 16.14
N ASN A 92 -12.30 -5.86 15.17
CA ASN A 92 -13.10 -7.09 15.22
C ASN A 92 -12.27 -8.38 15.04
N ASP A 93 -11.03 -8.38 15.50
CA ASP A 93 -10.11 -9.52 15.54
C ASP A 93 -9.65 -9.69 17.00
N LEU A 94 -10.02 -10.82 17.61
CA LEU A 94 -9.63 -11.16 18.99
C LEU A 94 -8.11 -11.12 19.16
N ARG A 95 -7.34 -11.46 18.11
CA ARG A 95 -5.88 -11.40 18.10
C ARG A 95 -5.36 -9.99 18.43
N ARG A 96 -5.95 -8.95 17.85
CA ARG A 96 -5.52 -7.55 18.01
C ARG A 96 -5.83 -7.03 19.40
N ILE A 97 -7.01 -7.37 19.91
CA ILE A 97 -7.42 -7.01 21.27
C ILE A 97 -6.58 -7.74 22.31
N THR A 98 -6.33 -9.04 22.11
CA THR A 98 -5.46 -9.84 23.00
C THR A 98 -4.04 -9.29 23.02
N PHE A 99 -3.49 -8.89 21.87
CA PHE A 99 -2.18 -8.25 21.79
C PHE A 99 -2.16 -6.90 22.51
N LEU A 100 -3.18 -6.07 22.33
CA LEU A 100 -3.30 -4.81 23.06
C LEU A 100 -3.37 -5.05 24.57
N SER A 101 -4.14 -6.04 25.02
CA SER A 101 -4.22 -6.45 26.42
C SER A 101 -2.90 -6.97 26.95
N PHE A 102 -2.13 -7.74 26.18
CA PHE A 102 -0.78 -8.17 26.56
C PHE A 102 0.14 -6.97 26.86
N ILE A 103 0.26 -6.02 25.94
CA ILE A 103 1.12 -4.83 26.14
C ILE A 103 0.61 -3.97 27.31
N SER A 104 -0.70 -3.77 27.38
CA SER A 104 -1.35 -3.03 28.47
C SER A 104 -1.09 -3.66 29.84
N ASN A 105 -1.11 -5.00 29.91
CA ASN A 105 -0.87 -5.76 31.13
C ASN A 105 0.59 -5.72 31.56
N LEU A 106 1.54 -5.78 30.63
CA LEU A 106 2.95 -5.61 30.95
C LEU A 106 3.21 -4.22 31.56
N LEU A 107 2.66 -3.17 30.94
CA LEU A 107 2.76 -1.82 31.46
C LEU A 107 2.15 -1.69 32.86
N PHE A 108 0.95 -2.22 33.05
CA PHE A 108 0.28 -2.23 34.36
C PHE A 108 1.10 -2.97 35.42
N THR A 109 1.67 -4.13 35.07
CA THR A 109 2.46 -4.98 35.97
C THR A 109 3.72 -4.27 36.48
N ILE A 110 4.36 -3.43 35.66
CA ILE A 110 5.51 -2.60 36.09
C ILE A 110 5.10 -1.69 37.26
N PHE A 111 3.95 -1.02 37.15
CA PHE A 111 3.47 -0.14 38.23
C PHE A 111 3.03 -0.93 39.47
N VAL A 112 2.48 -2.13 39.32
CA VAL A 112 2.23 -3.02 40.45
C VAL A 112 3.54 -3.40 41.14
N ALA A 113 4.60 -3.68 40.41
CA ALA A 113 5.90 -4.00 41.00
C ALA A 113 6.46 -2.82 41.80
N VAL A 114 6.39 -1.61 41.23
CA VAL A 114 6.87 -0.39 41.90
C VAL A 114 6.02 -0.06 43.12
N SER A 115 4.70 -0.27 43.08
CA SER A 115 3.83 0.06 44.21
C SER A 115 4.21 -0.76 45.45
N LEU A 116 4.62 -2.02 45.29
CA LEU A 116 4.95 -2.90 46.41
C LEU A 116 6.09 -2.42 47.29
N VAL A 117 7.00 -1.58 46.78
CA VAL A 117 8.06 -0.93 47.56
C VAL A 117 7.47 -0.09 48.71
N PHE A 118 6.28 0.49 48.51
CA PHE A 118 5.64 1.40 49.44
C PHE A 118 4.52 0.76 50.27
N LYS A 119 4.20 -0.51 50.03
CA LYS A 119 3.05 -1.21 50.62
C LYS A 119 3.00 -1.11 52.15
N ASN A 120 4.14 -1.31 52.81
CA ASN A 120 4.22 -1.37 54.29
C ASN A 120 4.54 -0.02 54.94
N SER A 121 5.22 0.88 54.21
CA SER A 121 5.72 2.15 54.74
C SER A 121 4.77 3.33 54.45
N HIS A 122 4.13 3.36 53.28
CA HIS A 122 3.33 4.48 52.80
C HIS A 122 2.15 4.00 51.94
N VAL A 123 1.05 3.61 52.57
CA VAL A 123 -0.16 3.10 51.89
C VAL A 123 -0.73 4.09 50.87
N ASP A 124 -0.66 5.40 51.15
CA ASP A 124 -1.10 6.43 50.20
C ASP A 124 -0.25 6.46 48.92
N ILE A 125 1.07 6.23 49.04
CA ILE A 125 1.97 6.17 47.89
C ILE A 125 1.72 4.87 47.11
N TYR A 126 1.51 3.75 47.78
CA TYR A 126 1.11 2.48 47.16
C TYR A 126 -0.13 2.65 46.26
N ILE A 127 -1.18 3.29 46.78
CA ILE A 127 -2.42 3.55 46.02
C ILE A 127 -2.19 4.50 44.84
N LYS A 128 -1.40 5.57 45.02
CA LYS A 128 -1.07 6.52 43.94
C LYS A 128 -0.30 5.85 42.81
N VAL A 129 0.68 4.99 43.13
CA VAL A 129 1.46 4.26 42.11
C VAL A 129 0.59 3.25 41.36
N LEU A 130 -0.32 2.54 42.04
CA LEU A 130 -1.30 1.68 41.35
C LEU A 130 -2.22 2.47 40.42
N SER A 131 -2.64 3.66 40.84
CA SER A 131 -3.46 4.58 40.03
C SER A 131 -2.70 5.06 38.79
N LEU A 132 -1.39 5.29 38.90
CA LEU A 132 -0.53 5.58 37.74
C LEU A 132 -0.45 4.39 36.77
N GLY A 133 -0.47 3.16 37.28
CA GLY A 133 -0.59 1.95 36.46
C GLY A 133 -1.88 1.93 35.65
N LEU A 134 -3.02 2.22 36.29
CA LEU A 134 -4.32 2.33 35.61
C LEU A 134 -4.31 3.45 34.56
N PHE A 135 -3.82 4.64 34.93
CA PHE A 135 -3.68 5.77 34.02
C PHE A 135 -2.85 5.40 32.78
N SER A 136 -1.70 4.77 32.97
CA SER A 136 -0.78 4.43 31.87
C SER A 136 -1.37 3.36 30.96
N SER A 137 -1.95 2.31 31.54
CA SER A 137 -2.61 1.21 30.82
C SER A 137 -3.82 1.72 30.01
N SER A 138 -4.72 2.49 30.63
CA SER A 138 -5.89 3.06 29.93
C SER A 138 -5.53 4.12 28.91
N SER A 139 -4.49 4.94 29.15
CA SER A 139 -4.02 5.94 28.18
C SER A 139 -3.45 5.27 26.92
N LEU A 140 -2.62 4.24 27.09
CA LEU A 140 -2.08 3.46 25.98
C LEU A 140 -3.21 2.84 25.14
N ARG A 141 -4.15 2.16 25.80
CA ARG A 141 -5.30 1.55 25.12
C ARG A 141 -6.12 2.59 24.38
N LEU A 142 -6.44 3.71 25.02
CA LEU A 142 -7.26 4.77 24.42
C LEU A 142 -6.57 5.39 23.23
N LEU A 143 -5.27 5.64 23.29
CA LEU A 143 -4.51 6.17 22.16
C LEU A 143 -4.54 5.22 20.96
N ILE A 144 -4.25 3.93 21.18
CA ILE A 144 -4.24 2.92 20.13
C ILE A 144 -5.65 2.77 19.54
N ILE A 145 -6.66 2.59 20.39
CA ILE A 145 -8.05 2.42 19.97
C ILE A 145 -8.55 3.66 19.23
N ASP A 146 -8.25 4.88 19.68
CA ASP A 146 -8.71 6.08 18.99
C ASP A 146 -8.11 6.22 17.59
N THR A 147 -6.85 5.78 17.45
CA THR A 147 -6.09 5.76 16.20
C THR A 147 -6.65 4.76 15.19
N ILE A 148 -7.02 3.55 15.60
CA ILE A 148 -7.34 2.46 14.66
C ILE A 148 -8.82 2.07 14.59
N SER A 149 -9.61 2.37 15.62
CA SER A 149 -11.01 1.94 15.72
C SER A 149 -11.96 2.92 15.01
N PHE A 150 -12.95 2.34 14.32
CA PHE A 150 -14.08 3.05 13.71
C PHE A 150 -15.30 3.13 14.64
N SER A 151 -15.22 2.53 15.83
CA SER A 151 -16.27 2.56 16.84
C SER A 151 -16.56 3.97 17.37
N SER A 152 -17.75 4.14 17.97
CA SER A 152 -18.17 5.40 18.58
C SER A 152 -17.22 5.86 19.69
N ARG A 153 -17.14 7.18 19.96
CA ARG A 153 -16.30 7.73 21.03
C ARG A 153 -16.59 7.10 22.40
N LYS A 154 -17.86 6.81 22.70
CA LYS A 154 -18.27 6.15 23.95
C LYS A 154 -17.72 4.72 24.02
N SER A 155 -17.86 3.97 22.92
CA SER A 155 -17.32 2.61 22.81
C SER A 155 -15.81 2.62 23.01
N LYS A 156 -15.08 3.52 22.33
CA LYS A 156 -13.61 3.64 22.49
C LYS A 156 -13.17 3.85 23.93
N ILE A 157 -13.84 4.76 24.65
CA ILE A 157 -13.56 4.99 26.07
C ILE A 157 -13.82 3.71 26.87
N ALA A 158 -14.98 3.07 26.70
CA ALA A 158 -15.32 1.82 27.39
C ALA A 158 -14.29 0.71 27.13
N LEU A 159 -13.90 0.50 25.87
CA LEU A 159 -12.88 -0.48 25.45
C LEU A 159 -11.51 -0.26 26.10
N SER A 160 -11.19 1.00 26.38
CA SER A 160 -9.89 1.42 26.91
C SER A 160 -9.80 1.27 28.42
N VAL A 161 -10.93 1.33 29.12
CA VAL A 161 -10.97 1.30 30.59
C VAL A 161 -11.46 -0.04 31.14
N PHE A 162 -12.30 -0.77 30.42
CA PHE A 162 -12.99 -1.96 30.95
C PHE A 162 -12.03 -3.02 31.49
N GLN A 163 -11.06 -3.45 30.68
CA GLN A 163 -10.11 -4.50 31.08
C GLN A 163 -9.13 -4.03 32.17
N PRO A 164 -8.48 -2.85 32.09
CA PRO A 164 -7.58 -2.39 33.16
C PRO A 164 -8.29 -2.19 34.50
N VAL A 165 -9.52 -1.65 34.49
CA VAL A 165 -10.33 -1.49 35.70
C VAL A 165 -10.67 -2.86 36.29
N LEU A 166 -11.05 -3.83 35.46
CA LEU A 166 -11.39 -5.18 35.92
C LEU A 166 -10.19 -5.89 36.59
N LEU A 167 -8.99 -5.77 36.02
CA LEU A 167 -7.77 -6.31 36.64
C LEU A 167 -7.45 -5.63 37.98
N LEU A 168 -7.58 -4.31 38.04
CA LEU A 168 -7.31 -3.56 39.26
C LEU A 168 -8.33 -3.85 40.37
N LEU A 169 -9.61 -4.02 40.01
CA LEU A 169 -10.65 -4.44 40.94
C LEU A 169 -10.32 -5.83 41.51
N LEU A 170 -9.96 -6.80 40.66
CA LEU A 170 -9.53 -8.12 41.14
C LEU A 170 -8.30 -8.01 42.07
N LEU A 171 -7.27 -7.28 41.66
CA LEU A 171 -6.06 -7.07 42.47
C LEU A 171 -6.42 -6.50 43.85
N THR A 172 -7.22 -5.44 43.90
CA THR A 172 -7.57 -4.77 45.15
C THR A 172 -8.48 -5.62 46.03
N MET A 173 -9.41 -6.40 45.46
CA MET A 173 -10.20 -7.38 46.20
C MET A 173 -9.35 -8.49 46.81
N LEU A 174 -8.40 -9.06 46.05
CA LEU A 174 -7.49 -10.10 46.56
C LEU A 174 -6.63 -9.57 47.71
N VAL A 175 -6.02 -8.39 47.53
CA VAL A 175 -5.16 -7.80 48.56
C VAL A 175 -5.97 -7.42 49.81
N ALA A 176 -7.19 -6.91 49.66
CA ALA A 176 -8.07 -6.60 50.79
C ALA A 176 -8.50 -7.86 51.55
N PHE A 177 -8.87 -8.92 50.83
CA PHE A 177 -9.31 -10.21 51.41
C PHE A 177 -8.19 -10.86 52.23
N PHE A 178 -6.99 -11.00 51.67
CA PHE A 178 -5.88 -11.69 52.35
C PHE A 178 -5.17 -10.82 53.41
N ASN A 179 -5.29 -9.50 53.36
CA ASN A 179 -4.71 -8.61 54.38
C ASN A 179 -5.74 -8.12 55.42
N GLN A 180 -6.85 -8.85 55.61
CA GLN A 180 -7.86 -8.60 56.63
C GLN A 180 -8.45 -7.17 56.60
N GLY A 181 -8.69 -6.63 55.39
CA GLY A 181 -9.36 -5.34 55.23
C GLY A 181 -8.52 -4.11 55.61
N LYS A 182 -7.21 -4.24 55.84
CA LYS A 182 -6.29 -3.11 56.13
C LYS A 182 -6.11 -2.12 54.97
N ILE A 183 -6.82 -2.30 53.87
CA ILE A 183 -6.89 -1.35 52.75
C ILE A 183 -8.26 -0.68 52.81
N TYR A 184 -8.27 0.59 53.20
CA TYR A 184 -9.49 1.40 53.19
C TYR A 184 -9.93 1.63 51.75
N LEU A 185 -10.95 0.88 51.32
CA LEU A 185 -11.53 0.96 49.98
C LEU A 185 -12.00 2.38 49.63
N SER A 186 -12.33 3.20 50.63
CA SER A 186 -12.68 4.62 50.50
C SER A 186 -11.54 5.49 49.98
N ASN A 187 -10.28 5.17 50.31
CA ASN A 187 -9.09 5.94 49.89
C ASN A 187 -8.65 5.58 48.47
N LEU A 188 -9.22 4.53 47.89
CA LEU A 188 -8.89 4.03 46.56
C LEU A 188 -9.70 4.75 45.47
N LEU A 189 -10.98 5.06 45.72
CA LEU A 189 -11.90 5.55 44.67
C LEU A 189 -11.43 6.86 44.04
N PHE A 190 -10.99 7.83 44.85
CA PHE A 190 -10.62 9.15 44.33
C PHE A 190 -9.37 9.11 43.42
N PRO A 191 -8.22 8.50 43.82
CA PRO A 191 -7.07 8.33 42.95
C PRO A 191 -7.36 7.56 41.65
N LEU A 192 -8.23 6.54 41.71
CA LEU A 192 -8.61 5.77 40.52
C LEU A 192 -9.46 6.57 39.54
N LEU A 193 -10.46 7.30 40.04
CA LEU A 193 -11.27 8.19 39.21
C LEU A 193 -10.39 9.25 38.55
N LEU A 194 -9.44 9.81 39.31
CA LEU A 194 -8.51 10.80 38.81
C LEU A 194 -7.61 10.24 37.69
N ALA A 195 -7.12 9.00 37.86
CA ALA A 195 -6.35 8.29 36.83
C ALA A 195 -7.15 8.11 35.53
N LEU A 196 -8.42 7.70 35.62
CA LEU A 196 -9.28 7.55 34.44
C LEU A 196 -9.56 8.89 33.77
N VAL A 197 -9.91 9.93 34.53
CA VAL A 197 -10.16 11.28 34.01
C VAL A 197 -8.93 11.82 33.29
N PHE A 198 -7.74 11.74 33.92
CA PHE A 198 -6.52 12.21 33.29
C PHE A 198 -6.08 11.37 32.10
N SER A 199 -6.36 10.06 32.08
CA SER A 199 -6.08 9.23 30.90
C SER A 199 -6.87 9.70 29.69
N ILE A 200 -8.16 9.99 29.88
CA ILE A 200 -9.05 10.47 28.81
C ILE A 200 -8.64 11.88 28.40
N LEU A 201 -8.39 12.76 29.36
CA LEU A 201 -8.01 14.15 29.10
C LEU A 201 -6.66 14.24 28.39
N GLY A 202 -5.66 13.50 28.88
CA GLY A 202 -4.31 13.48 28.33
C GLY A 202 -4.29 12.98 26.89
N VAL A 203 -4.95 11.85 26.61
CA VAL A 203 -5.07 11.35 25.24
C VAL A 203 -5.85 12.32 24.36
N TRP A 204 -6.95 12.90 24.85
CA TRP A 204 -7.71 13.89 24.07
C TRP A 204 -6.89 15.14 23.73
N LEU A 205 -6.10 15.68 24.67
CA LEU A 205 -5.22 16.81 24.41
C LEU A 205 -4.15 16.46 23.37
N PHE A 206 -3.54 15.28 23.52
CA PHE A 206 -2.53 14.79 22.59
C PHE A 206 -3.08 14.61 21.18
N THR A 207 -4.19 13.88 21.02
CA THR A 207 -4.80 13.62 19.71
C THR A 207 -5.36 14.89 19.09
N LYS A 208 -5.88 15.83 19.88
CA LYS A 208 -6.28 17.16 19.40
C LYS A 208 -5.10 17.94 18.85
N SER A 209 -3.95 17.89 19.52
CA SER A 209 -2.72 18.56 19.07
C SER A 209 -2.24 17.96 17.74
N LEU A 210 -2.14 16.63 17.65
CA LEU A 210 -1.75 15.95 16.40
C LEU A 210 -2.69 16.28 15.25
N ASN A 211 -4.01 16.17 15.47
CA ASN A 211 -4.99 16.47 14.42
C ASN A 211 -5.01 17.95 14.01
N LYS A 212 -4.61 18.87 14.90
CA LYS A 212 -4.44 20.28 14.56
C LYS A 212 -3.29 20.47 13.57
N GLU A 213 -2.14 19.83 13.83
CA GLU A 213 -0.99 19.89 12.91
C GLU A 213 -1.31 19.22 11.58
N GLY A 214 -1.97 18.05 11.57
CA GLY A 214 -2.43 17.42 10.33
C GLY A 214 -3.31 18.35 9.48
N ARG A 215 -4.31 18.99 10.10
CA ARG A 215 -5.17 19.96 9.39
C ARG A 215 -4.39 21.16 8.85
N LYS A 216 -3.37 21.62 9.57
CA LYS A 216 -2.55 22.76 9.16
C LYS A 216 -1.66 22.43 7.96
N VAL A 217 -1.10 21.22 7.92
CA VAL A 217 -0.13 20.81 6.89
C VAL A 217 -0.82 20.19 5.67
N LEU A 218 -1.82 19.34 5.89
CA LEU A 218 -2.44 18.51 4.85
C LEU A 218 -3.93 18.81 4.66
N GLY A 219 -4.54 19.71 5.43
CA GLY A 219 -5.99 19.95 5.36
C GLY A 219 -6.86 18.84 5.99
N VAL A 220 -6.28 17.70 6.39
CA VAL A 220 -6.97 16.55 6.99
C VAL A 220 -6.38 16.17 8.36
N PRO A 221 -7.16 15.62 9.30
CA PRO A 221 -6.65 15.20 10.61
C PRO A 221 -5.66 14.02 10.49
N SER A 222 -4.51 14.09 11.16
CA SER A 222 -3.47 13.04 11.09
C SER A 222 -3.97 11.64 11.48
N LEU A 223 -4.79 11.54 12.54
CA LEU A 223 -5.33 10.24 12.96
C LEU A 223 -6.35 9.68 11.98
N GLU A 224 -6.98 10.52 11.16
CA GLU A 224 -7.87 10.05 10.11
C GLU A 224 -7.09 9.37 8.99
N ILE A 225 -5.97 9.95 8.56
CA ILE A 225 -5.04 9.32 7.60
C ILE A 225 -4.50 8.01 8.18
N ALA A 226 -4.00 8.02 9.41
CA ALA A 226 -3.42 6.84 10.04
C ALA A 226 -4.45 5.71 10.17
N LYS A 227 -5.69 6.03 10.56
CA LYS A 227 -6.78 5.07 10.65
C LYS A 227 -7.14 4.46 9.32
N ALA A 228 -7.29 5.30 8.30
CA ALA A 228 -7.62 4.88 6.96
C ALA A 228 -6.52 3.99 6.37
N PHE A 229 -5.25 4.37 6.58
CA PHE A 229 -4.10 3.57 6.17
C PHE A 229 -4.09 2.21 6.85
N ILE A 230 -4.30 2.15 8.17
CA ILE A 230 -4.32 0.88 8.92
C ILE A 230 -5.49 0.00 8.48
N ALA A 231 -6.67 0.58 8.22
CA ALA A 231 -7.81 -0.16 7.68
C ALA A 231 -7.49 -0.82 6.34
N ASN A 232 -6.87 -0.09 5.42
CA ASN A 232 -6.45 -0.66 4.15
C ASN A 232 -5.32 -1.69 4.31
N TRP A 233 -4.29 -1.34 5.09
CA TRP A 233 -3.11 -2.17 5.31
C TRP A 233 -3.48 -3.54 5.85
N THR A 234 -4.40 -3.56 6.82
CA THR A 234 -4.72 -4.76 7.60
C THR A 234 -5.97 -5.51 7.14
N GLU A 235 -6.99 -4.80 6.62
CA GLU A 235 -8.28 -5.39 6.19
C GLU A 235 -8.54 -5.25 4.69
N GLY A 236 -7.69 -4.53 3.94
CA GLY A 236 -7.93 -4.24 2.53
C GLY A 236 -9.09 -3.27 2.28
N VAL A 237 -9.62 -2.62 3.32
CA VAL A 237 -10.74 -1.66 3.20
C VAL A 237 -10.18 -0.33 2.66
N LYS A 238 -10.58 0.06 1.46
CA LYS A 238 -10.00 1.18 0.70
C LYS A 238 -10.75 2.50 0.92
N GLU A 239 -12.05 2.42 1.17
CA GLU A 239 -12.98 3.56 1.15
C GLU A 239 -12.54 4.69 2.10
N PRO A 240 -12.15 4.43 3.37
CA PRO A 240 -11.70 5.49 4.27
C PRO A 240 -10.48 6.24 3.76
N PHE A 241 -9.57 5.55 3.05
CA PHE A 241 -8.34 6.16 2.53
C PHE A 241 -8.62 6.92 1.24
N GLU A 242 -9.45 6.37 0.36
CA GLU A 242 -9.89 7.06 -0.85
C GLU A 242 -10.65 8.36 -0.52
N GLU A 243 -11.46 8.40 0.54
CA GLU A 243 -12.12 9.64 0.99
C GLU A 243 -11.14 10.69 1.55
N VAL A 244 -10.00 10.26 2.10
CA VAL A 244 -8.88 11.17 2.41
C VAL A 244 -8.28 11.69 1.11
N LEU A 245 -7.91 10.81 0.18
CA LEU A 245 -7.28 11.19 -1.09
C LEU A 245 -8.18 12.13 -1.91
N LYS A 246 -9.48 11.87 -2.03
CA LYS A 246 -10.43 12.73 -2.75
C LYS A 246 -10.44 14.16 -2.22
N ARG A 247 -10.37 14.36 -0.89
CA ARG A 247 -10.31 15.71 -0.29
C ARG A 247 -8.99 16.42 -0.53
N LEU A 248 -7.92 15.66 -0.78
CA LEU A 248 -6.59 16.18 -1.09
C LEU A 248 -6.36 16.39 -2.59
N SER A 249 -7.25 15.85 -3.44
CA SER A 249 -7.11 15.85 -4.88
C SER A 249 -7.58 17.16 -5.50
N GLU A 250 -7.08 17.44 -6.69
CA GLU A 250 -7.55 18.52 -7.56
C GLU A 250 -8.16 17.95 -8.85
N GLU A 251 -9.07 18.70 -9.46
CA GLU A 251 -9.62 18.34 -10.77
C GLU A 251 -8.60 18.67 -11.86
N ARG A 252 -8.26 17.67 -12.68
CA ARG A 252 -7.31 17.82 -13.80
C ARG A 252 -7.77 17.04 -15.02
N ASN A 253 -7.45 17.57 -16.20
CA ASN A 253 -7.63 16.84 -17.45
C ASN A 253 -6.51 15.80 -17.59
N VAL A 254 -6.92 14.55 -17.78
CA VAL A 254 -6.02 13.43 -18.09
C VAL A 254 -6.27 12.92 -19.50
N SER A 255 -5.28 12.29 -20.10
CA SER A 255 -5.36 11.76 -21.46
C SER A 255 -4.98 10.29 -21.51
N ALA A 256 -5.53 9.58 -22.49
CA ALA A 256 -5.09 8.24 -22.85
C ALA A 256 -5.09 8.13 -24.37
N SER A 257 -4.07 7.47 -24.92
CA SER A 257 -3.97 7.19 -26.36
C SER A 257 -4.36 5.75 -26.64
N ALA A 258 -4.90 5.48 -27.84
CA ALA A 258 -5.27 4.13 -28.26
C ALA A 258 -4.73 3.81 -29.65
N LEU A 259 -4.09 2.65 -29.80
CA LEU A 259 -3.87 2.01 -31.09
C LEU A 259 -4.83 0.84 -31.25
N ILE A 260 -5.64 0.87 -32.31
CA ILE A 260 -6.74 -0.08 -32.52
C ILE A 260 -6.46 -0.87 -33.80
N PHE A 261 -6.38 -2.19 -33.68
CA PHE A 261 -6.15 -3.10 -34.81
C PHE A 261 -7.41 -3.91 -35.08
N ARG A 262 -7.88 -3.91 -36.34
CA ARG A 262 -9.04 -4.70 -36.79
C ARG A 262 -8.69 -5.53 -38.02
N ALA A 263 -9.38 -6.65 -38.18
CA ALA A 263 -9.26 -7.45 -39.39
C ALA A 263 -9.98 -6.76 -40.56
N LYS A 264 -9.27 -6.55 -41.67
CA LYS A 264 -9.79 -5.91 -42.89
C LYS A 264 -11.06 -6.58 -43.44
N ASN A 265 -11.14 -7.90 -43.36
CA ASN A 265 -12.22 -8.67 -43.99
C ASN A 265 -13.46 -8.86 -43.12
N THR A 266 -13.34 -8.74 -41.79
CA THR A 266 -14.43 -9.05 -40.86
C THR A 266 -14.79 -7.88 -39.95
N ASP A 267 -14.06 -6.75 -40.05
CA ASP A 267 -14.12 -5.59 -39.15
C ASP A 267 -13.95 -5.91 -37.65
N LYS A 268 -13.65 -7.16 -37.31
CA LYS A 268 -13.48 -7.62 -35.93
C LYS A 268 -12.19 -7.05 -35.35
N LEU A 269 -12.30 -6.44 -34.17
CA LEU A 269 -11.15 -5.99 -33.40
C LEU A 269 -10.25 -7.17 -33.04
N LYS A 270 -8.95 -7.03 -33.27
CA LYS A 270 -7.92 -8.04 -33.00
C LYS A 270 -7.13 -7.70 -31.75
N ALA A 271 -6.68 -6.45 -31.65
CA ALA A 271 -5.93 -5.97 -30.51
C ALA A 271 -6.19 -4.48 -30.30
N ILE A 272 -6.12 -4.05 -29.04
CA ILE A 272 -6.11 -2.64 -28.65
C ILE A 272 -4.93 -2.42 -27.72
N MET A 273 -4.12 -1.40 -27.97
CA MET A 273 -3.14 -0.90 -27.02
C MET A 273 -3.65 0.42 -26.46
N ILE A 274 -3.84 0.50 -25.14
CA ILE A 274 -4.20 1.73 -24.43
C ILE A 274 -2.99 2.23 -23.66
N ILE A 275 -2.60 3.48 -23.88
CA ILE A 275 -1.46 4.12 -23.25
C ILE A 275 -2.03 5.24 -22.39
N PRO A 276 -2.38 4.97 -21.11
CA PRO A 276 -2.90 5.98 -20.21
C PRO A 276 -1.76 6.88 -19.73
N ASN A 277 -1.91 8.20 -19.87
CA ASN A 277 -1.07 9.17 -19.16
C ASN A 277 -1.73 9.43 -17.79
N ILE A 278 -1.88 8.35 -17.02
CA ILE A 278 -2.46 8.30 -15.67
C ILE A 278 -1.60 7.34 -14.89
N HIS A 279 -1.02 7.83 -13.80
CA HIS A 279 -0.12 7.03 -12.99
C HIS A 279 -0.93 6.02 -12.15
N PRO A 280 -0.57 4.73 -12.12
CA PRO A 280 -1.21 3.76 -11.23
C PRO A 280 -0.72 3.94 -9.80
N GLY A 281 -1.58 4.33 -8.87
CA GLY A 281 -1.16 4.57 -7.49
C GLY A 281 -2.30 4.73 -6.49
N PRO A 282 -1.99 4.84 -5.19
CA PRO A 282 -0.64 4.86 -4.61
C PRO A 282 -0.10 3.49 -4.18
N PHE A 283 -0.94 2.49 -3.86
CA PHE A 283 -0.54 1.12 -3.53
C PHE A 283 -1.76 0.18 -3.39
N LYS A 284 -1.51 -1.14 -3.50
CA LYS A 284 -2.51 -2.20 -3.30
C LYS A 284 -3.78 -1.96 -4.13
N ASN A 285 -4.91 -1.74 -3.46
CA ASN A 285 -6.22 -1.61 -4.06
C ASN A 285 -6.80 -0.19 -3.93
N VAL A 286 -5.99 0.78 -3.54
CA VAL A 286 -6.38 2.19 -3.36
C VAL A 286 -6.16 2.94 -4.67
N GLY A 287 -7.10 3.82 -5.03
CA GLY A 287 -6.89 4.76 -6.14
C GLY A 287 -6.72 4.08 -7.50
N SER A 288 -5.88 4.63 -8.36
CA SER A 288 -5.52 4.07 -9.67
C SER A 288 -4.58 2.86 -9.63
N SER A 289 -4.21 2.33 -8.46
CA SER A 289 -3.24 1.20 -8.36
C SER A 289 -3.57 -0.01 -9.22
N LEU A 290 -4.87 -0.31 -9.41
CA LEU A 290 -5.37 -1.44 -10.22
C LEU A 290 -5.76 -1.04 -11.65
N LEU A 291 -5.69 0.26 -12.00
CA LEU A 291 -6.22 0.81 -13.24
C LEU A 291 -5.75 0.07 -14.51
N PRO A 292 -4.47 -0.33 -14.68
CA PRO A 292 -4.05 -1.05 -15.88
C PRO A 292 -4.81 -2.36 -16.09
N SER A 293 -4.91 -3.18 -15.04
CA SER A 293 -5.64 -4.44 -15.07
C SER A 293 -7.14 -4.25 -15.29
N MET A 294 -7.74 -3.21 -14.70
CA MET A 294 -9.15 -2.87 -14.91
C MET A 294 -9.41 -2.42 -16.35
N ILE A 295 -8.57 -1.55 -16.93
CA ILE A 295 -8.69 -1.15 -18.35
C ILE A 295 -8.67 -2.40 -19.23
N LYS A 296 -7.72 -3.31 -19.00
CA LYS A 296 -7.62 -4.57 -19.74
C LYS A 296 -8.90 -5.40 -19.60
N GLU A 297 -9.29 -5.76 -18.38
CA GLU A 297 -10.44 -6.62 -18.13
C GLU A 297 -11.73 -6.08 -18.78
N TYR A 298 -12.05 -4.81 -18.54
CA TYR A 298 -13.30 -4.21 -19.02
C TYR A 298 -13.32 -4.08 -20.54
N LEU A 299 -12.20 -3.69 -21.16
CA LEU A 299 -12.13 -3.55 -22.62
C LEU A 299 -12.11 -4.91 -23.32
N GLU A 300 -11.42 -5.92 -22.79
CA GLU A 300 -11.44 -7.28 -23.37
C GLU A 300 -12.86 -7.87 -23.31
N LYS A 301 -13.57 -7.66 -22.19
CA LYS A 301 -14.96 -8.09 -22.04
C LYS A 301 -15.89 -7.38 -23.02
N GLU A 302 -15.74 -6.06 -23.18
CA GLU A 302 -16.61 -5.26 -24.04
C GLU A 302 -16.37 -5.53 -25.53
N PHE A 303 -15.10 -5.60 -25.94
CA PHE A 303 -14.70 -5.61 -27.35
C PHE A 303 -14.28 -7.00 -27.88
N GLN A 304 -14.20 -8.01 -27.01
CA GLN A 304 -13.88 -9.40 -27.37
C GLN A 304 -12.58 -9.51 -28.19
N CYS A 305 -11.56 -8.75 -27.79
CA CYS A 305 -10.23 -8.68 -28.40
C CYS A 305 -9.15 -8.66 -27.31
N ILE A 306 -7.86 -8.76 -27.69
CA ILE A 306 -6.74 -8.68 -26.74
C ILE A 306 -6.43 -7.22 -26.43
N VAL A 307 -6.20 -6.90 -25.15
CA VAL A 307 -5.86 -5.53 -24.72
C VAL A 307 -4.49 -5.50 -24.04
N SER A 308 -3.66 -4.55 -24.46
CA SER A 308 -2.37 -4.20 -23.85
C SER A 308 -2.48 -2.82 -23.22
N VAL A 309 -1.94 -2.64 -22.02
CA VAL A 309 -2.03 -1.36 -21.28
C VAL A 309 -0.64 -0.90 -20.80
N PRO A 310 0.33 -0.67 -21.70
CA PRO A 310 1.65 -0.20 -21.28
C PRO A 310 1.57 1.19 -20.65
N HIS A 311 2.48 1.46 -19.71
CA HIS A 311 2.53 2.74 -18.99
C HIS A 311 2.84 3.92 -19.94
N GLY A 312 2.01 4.96 -19.88
CA GLY A 312 2.31 6.25 -20.54
C GLY A 312 3.14 7.14 -19.63
N VAL A 313 3.72 8.22 -20.16
CA VAL A 313 4.45 9.18 -19.34
C VAL A 313 3.51 9.84 -18.34
N SER A 314 3.67 9.49 -17.07
CA SER A 314 2.87 10.01 -15.96
C SER A 314 3.67 9.99 -14.65
N GLY A 315 3.29 10.85 -13.70
CA GLY A 315 3.85 10.85 -12.35
C GLY A 315 2.72 10.85 -11.30
N HIS A 316 3.08 10.70 -10.03
CA HIS A 316 2.12 10.59 -8.91
C HIS A 316 1.13 11.77 -8.79
N GLU A 317 1.43 12.93 -9.39
CA GLU A 317 0.49 14.05 -9.52
C GLU A 317 -0.74 13.72 -10.40
N LEU A 318 -0.73 12.60 -11.12
CA LEU A 318 -1.83 12.06 -11.92
C LEU A 318 -2.44 10.78 -11.32
N ASP A 319 -2.16 10.47 -10.05
CA ASP A 319 -2.84 9.40 -9.32
C ASP A 319 -4.34 9.69 -9.22
N LEU A 320 -5.18 8.71 -9.56
CA LEU A 320 -6.61 8.85 -9.32
C LEU A 320 -6.92 8.50 -7.87
N PRO A 321 -7.72 9.30 -7.15
CA PRO A 321 -7.91 9.12 -5.72
C PRO A 321 -8.79 7.94 -5.34
N SER A 322 -9.53 7.34 -6.28
CA SER A 322 -10.47 6.28 -5.96
C SER A 322 -10.85 5.39 -7.14
N GLN A 323 -11.39 4.20 -6.82
CA GLN A 323 -11.99 3.30 -7.81
C GLN A 323 -13.13 3.93 -8.60
N THR A 324 -13.92 4.82 -8.01
CA THR A 324 -14.98 5.53 -8.73
C THR A 324 -14.42 6.43 -9.83
N GLU A 325 -13.23 7.02 -9.64
CA GLU A 325 -12.56 7.78 -10.72
C GLU A 325 -12.01 6.84 -11.81
N ASN A 326 -11.49 5.66 -11.45
CA ASN A 326 -11.09 4.64 -12.42
C ASN A 326 -12.28 4.22 -13.31
N GLU A 327 -13.45 3.99 -12.71
CA GLU A 327 -14.67 3.64 -13.44
C GLU A 327 -15.08 4.72 -14.45
N LYS A 328 -14.93 6.01 -14.11
CA LYS A 328 -15.19 7.10 -15.05
C LYS A 328 -14.22 7.08 -16.23
N VAL A 329 -12.93 6.82 -15.99
CA VAL A 329 -11.93 6.68 -17.06
C VAL A 329 -12.28 5.51 -17.97
N ILE A 330 -12.56 4.34 -17.41
CA ILE A 330 -12.92 3.14 -18.18
C ILE A 330 -14.18 3.38 -19.00
N LYS A 331 -15.21 3.99 -18.41
CA LYS A 331 -16.43 4.37 -19.12
C LYS A 331 -16.11 5.29 -20.29
N ARG A 332 -15.27 6.30 -20.09
CA ARG A 332 -14.89 7.23 -21.15
C ARG A 332 -14.05 6.57 -22.25
N LEU A 333 -13.20 5.61 -21.90
CA LEU A 333 -12.45 4.80 -22.87
C LEU A 333 -13.41 3.97 -23.74
N ILE A 334 -14.35 3.25 -23.12
CA ILE A 334 -15.36 2.46 -23.84
C ILE A 334 -16.19 3.35 -24.78
N GLU A 335 -16.69 4.48 -24.28
CA GLU A 335 -17.45 5.44 -25.08
C GLU A 335 -16.63 5.96 -26.27
N SER A 336 -15.35 6.25 -26.06
CA SER A 336 -14.46 6.75 -27.11
C SER A 336 -14.18 5.68 -28.16
N LEU A 337 -13.88 4.44 -27.75
CA LEU A 337 -13.61 3.32 -28.64
C LEU A 337 -14.83 2.86 -29.46
N LYS A 338 -16.05 3.08 -28.96
CA LYS A 338 -17.30 2.80 -29.70
C LYS A 338 -17.61 3.82 -30.80
N ARG A 339 -16.93 4.97 -30.83
CA ARG A 339 -17.13 5.95 -31.91
C ARG A 339 -16.63 5.41 -33.24
N SER A 340 -17.06 6.02 -34.33
CA SER A 340 -16.53 5.69 -35.65
C SER A 340 -15.09 6.21 -35.77
N HIS A 341 -14.19 5.36 -36.24
CA HIS A 341 -12.77 5.66 -36.42
C HIS A 341 -12.37 5.43 -37.87
N ASN A 342 -11.49 6.28 -38.39
CA ASN A 342 -10.87 6.08 -39.69
C ASN A 342 -9.65 5.17 -39.52
N PHE A 343 -9.71 3.99 -40.13
CA PHE A 343 -8.61 3.03 -40.12
C PHE A 343 -7.69 3.23 -41.33
N SER A 344 -6.39 2.99 -41.14
CA SER A 344 -5.37 3.10 -42.17
C SER A 344 -4.44 1.88 -42.09
N GLU A 345 -3.92 1.47 -43.24
CA GLU A 345 -2.96 0.36 -43.36
C GLU A 345 -1.50 0.86 -43.40
N LYS A 346 -1.30 2.19 -43.45
CA LYS A 346 0.01 2.80 -43.62
C LYS A 346 0.83 2.71 -42.34
N VAL A 347 1.89 1.92 -42.35
CA VAL A 347 2.76 1.71 -41.18
C VAL A 347 4.23 1.61 -41.63
N THR A 348 5.16 2.12 -40.83
CA THR A 348 6.60 1.93 -41.08
C THR A 348 7.13 0.64 -40.45
N LYS A 349 8.31 0.21 -40.88
CA LYS A 349 9.15 -0.68 -40.07
C LYS A 349 9.47 -0.02 -38.73
N PHE A 350 9.66 -0.83 -37.70
CA PHE A 350 10.17 -0.38 -36.42
C PHE A 350 11.67 -0.10 -36.55
N PHE A 351 12.11 0.98 -35.91
CA PHE A 351 13.54 1.28 -35.75
C PHE A 351 13.82 1.78 -34.33
N MET A 352 15.08 1.69 -33.92
CA MET A 352 15.53 2.19 -32.62
C MET A 352 16.64 3.22 -32.82
N ILE A 353 16.62 4.26 -32.00
CA ILE A 353 17.74 5.19 -31.80
C ILE A 353 18.32 4.90 -30.42
N GLU A 354 19.65 4.80 -30.34
CA GLU A 354 20.36 4.68 -29.08
C GLU A 354 21.36 5.82 -28.95
N ARG A 355 21.35 6.50 -27.80
CA ARG A 355 22.26 7.61 -27.50
C ARG A 355 22.53 7.67 -26.01
N ASP A 356 23.81 7.60 -25.62
CA ASP A 356 24.27 7.75 -24.24
C ASP A 356 23.54 6.87 -23.21
N GLY A 357 23.14 5.66 -23.62
CA GLY A 357 22.41 4.67 -22.81
C GLY A 357 20.89 4.69 -23.01
N ALA A 358 20.33 5.84 -23.40
CA ALA A 358 18.91 5.97 -23.74
C ALA A 358 18.58 5.30 -25.07
N LYS A 359 17.46 4.57 -25.09
CA LYS A 359 16.95 3.87 -26.27
C LYS A 359 15.53 4.35 -26.56
N VAL A 360 15.31 4.79 -27.79
CA VAL A 360 13.99 5.20 -28.29
C VAL A 360 13.59 4.32 -29.46
N GLY A 361 12.64 3.43 -29.22
CA GLY A 361 11.97 2.66 -30.26
C GLY A 361 10.92 3.54 -30.94
N CYS A 362 10.77 3.41 -32.26
CA CYS A 362 9.84 4.23 -33.03
C CYS A 362 9.18 3.43 -34.16
N GLN A 363 7.87 3.58 -34.28
CA GLN A 363 7.07 3.09 -35.40
C GLN A 363 5.98 4.10 -35.73
N ILE A 364 5.78 4.42 -37.00
CA ILE A 364 4.75 5.38 -37.42
C ILE A 364 3.51 4.61 -37.87
N PHE A 365 2.36 4.95 -37.30
CA PHE A 365 1.05 4.47 -37.72
C PHE A 365 0.28 5.61 -38.36
N ASN A 366 0.12 5.56 -39.67
CA ASN A 366 -0.49 6.59 -40.50
C ASN A 366 0.25 7.95 -40.38
N ASN A 367 -0.23 8.85 -39.51
CA ASN A 367 0.41 10.14 -39.26
C ASN A 367 0.74 10.34 -37.77
N CYS A 368 0.67 9.27 -36.99
CA CYS A 368 0.95 9.24 -35.56
C CYS A 368 2.27 8.52 -35.32
N VAL A 369 3.16 9.12 -34.53
CA VAL A 369 4.41 8.47 -34.12
C VAL A 369 4.18 7.70 -32.83
N PHE A 370 4.49 6.42 -32.82
CA PHE A 370 4.48 5.59 -31.61
C PHE A 370 5.91 5.38 -31.14
N MET A 371 6.22 5.84 -29.93
CA MET A 371 7.57 5.80 -29.38
C MET A 371 7.63 5.13 -28.03
N THR A 372 8.72 4.40 -27.81
CA THR A 372 9.02 3.70 -26.56
C THR A 372 10.32 4.24 -26.00
N LEU A 373 10.33 4.65 -24.73
CA LEU A 373 11.49 5.21 -24.05
C LEU A 373 12.02 4.20 -23.03
N THR A 374 13.32 3.92 -23.05
CA THR A 374 13.96 3.11 -22.01
C THR A 374 15.42 3.51 -21.79
N ASN A 375 15.88 3.47 -20.53
CA ASN A 375 17.31 3.51 -20.19
C ASN A 375 17.91 2.12 -19.96
N SER A 376 17.11 1.06 -20.08
CA SER A 376 17.55 -0.31 -19.76
C SER A 376 18.85 -0.67 -20.51
N PRO A 377 19.85 -1.26 -19.83
CA PRO A 377 19.79 -1.85 -18.49
C PRO A 377 20.06 -0.89 -17.32
N GLU A 378 20.22 0.42 -17.56
CA GLU A 378 20.28 1.39 -16.46
C GLU A 378 18.91 1.53 -15.77
N THR A 379 18.91 2.01 -14.53
CA THR A 379 17.66 2.21 -13.78
C THR A 379 16.78 3.25 -14.46
N MET A 380 15.48 2.97 -14.52
CA MET A 380 14.43 3.84 -15.01
C MET A 380 13.27 3.84 -14.03
N GLU A 381 12.74 5.04 -13.78
CA GLU A 381 11.56 5.33 -12.96
C GLU A 381 10.74 6.38 -13.71
N ASP A 382 9.60 6.78 -13.16
CA ASP A 382 8.65 7.73 -13.76
C ASP A 382 9.32 8.95 -14.37
N LEU A 383 8.99 9.20 -15.63
CA LEU A 383 9.45 10.37 -16.35
C LEU A 383 8.59 11.62 -16.02
N PRO A 384 9.21 12.81 -15.95
CA PRO A 384 8.48 14.05 -15.70
C PRO A 384 7.52 14.37 -16.86
N LEU A 385 6.32 14.88 -16.55
CA LEU A 385 5.27 15.14 -17.56
C LEU A 385 5.72 16.05 -18.69
N GLU A 386 6.66 16.95 -18.42
CA GLU A 386 7.20 17.92 -19.37
C GLU A 386 7.84 17.24 -20.60
N ILE A 387 8.43 16.04 -20.43
CA ILE A 387 9.05 15.33 -21.56
C ILE A 387 8.00 14.87 -22.58
N ASN A 388 6.82 14.46 -22.11
CA ASN A 388 5.72 14.06 -22.99
C ASN A 388 5.28 15.24 -23.85
N ASP A 389 5.05 16.39 -23.22
CA ASP A 389 4.58 17.60 -23.91
C ASP A 389 5.64 18.12 -24.90
N ALA A 390 6.91 18.09 -24.52
CA ALA A 390 8.03 18.47 -25.36
C ALA A 390 8.14 17.58 -26.62
N ILE A 391 8.05 16.26 -26.44
CA ILE A 391 8.09 15.29 -27.54
C ILE A 391 6.87 15.42 -28.46
N VAL A 392 5.65 15.54 -27.90
CA VAL A 392 4.43 15.71 -28.71
C VAL A 392 4.52 16.98 -29.54
N LYS A 393 4.94 18.10 -28.92
CA LYS A 393 5.14 19.37 -29.63
C LYS A 393 6.15 19.22 -30.77
N ARG A 394 7.31 18.60 -30.49
CA ARG A 394 8.35 18.38 -31.49
C ARG A 394 7.86 17.49 -32.65
N ALA A 395 7.04 16.48 -32.36
CA ALA A 395 6.44 15.63 -33.40
C ALA A 395 5.50 16.44 -34.31
N MET A 396 4.68 17.32 -33.73
CA MET A 396 3.80 18.20 -34.51
C MET A 396 4.58 19.19 -35.38
N GLU A 397 5.70 19.72 -34.90
CA GLU A 397 6.61 20.57 -35.71
C GLU A 397 7.19 19.81 -36.91
N HIS A 398 7.41 18.50 -36.80
CA HIS A 398 7.81 17.62 -37.90
C HIS A 398 6.65 17.15 -38.79
N GLY A 399 5.43 17.68 -38.57
CA GLY A 399 4.26 17.46 -39.41
C GLY A 399 3.45 16.19 -39.08
N PHE A 400 3.74 15.53 -37.97
CA PHE A 400 2.89 14.45 -37.45
C PHE A 400 1.63 15.02 -36.79
N SER A 401 0.54 14.25 -36.78
CA SER A 401 -0.71 14.70 -36.14
C SER A 401 -0.66 14.55 -34.63
N TRP A 402 0.13 13.59 -34.14
CA TRP A 402 0.28 13.28 -32.72
C TRP A 402 1.51 12.39 -32.51
N ALA A 403 1.96 12.30 -31.25
CA ALA A 403 2.90 11.28 -30.80
C ALA A 403 2.35 10.56 -29.57
N VAL A 404 2.46 9.23 -29.56
CA VAL A 404 2.15 8.39 -28.40
C VAL A 404 3.48 7.96 -27.80
N ILE A 405 3.64 8.24 -26.52
CA ILE A 405 4.88 8.03 -25.80
C ILE A 405 4.63 7.00 -24.70
N ILE A 406 5.40 5.92 -24.73
CA ILE A 406 5.40 4.88 -23.70
C ILE A 406 6.67 5.03 -22.88
N ASP A 407 6.49 5.18 -21.58
CA ASP A 407 7.54 4.95 -20.61
C ASP A 407 7.60 3.44 -20.36
N ALA A 408 8.72 2.81 -20.74
CA ALA A 408 8.80 1.36 -20.65
C ALA A 408 8.87 0.85 -19.22
N HIS A 409 9.36 1.67 -18.28
CA HIS A 409 9.42 1.36 -16.85
C HIS A 409 9.97 -0.05 -16.54
N ASN A 410 10.99 -0.47 -17.30
CA ASN A 410 11.38 -1.88 -17.48
C ASN A 410 12.82 -2.21 -17.00
N SER A 411 13.35 -1.44 -16.05
CA SER A 411 14.69 -1.70 -15.50
C SER A 411 14.88 -0.95 -14.19
N THR A 412 15.09 -1.68 -13.10
CA THR A 412 15.47 -1.11 -11.80
C THR A 412 16.64 -1.87 -11.20
N ASN A 413 17.73 -1.13 -10.94
CA ASN A 413 18.94 -1.64 -10.29
C ASN A 413 19.74 -0.49 -9.65
N GLY A 414 19.18 0.12 -8.61
CA GLY A 414 19.87 1.12 -7.80
C GLY A 414 19.36 2.54 -8.01
N PRO A 415 20.23 3.57 -7.87
CA PRO A 415 19.77 4.96 -7.88
C PRO A 415 19.36 5.42 -9.27
N PHE A 416 18.32 6.25 -9.33
CA PHE A 416 17.83 6.89 -10.54
C PHE A 416 18.22 8.38 -10.56
N ASN A 417 18.90 8.82 -11.61
CA ASN A 417 19.16 10.24 -11.86
C ASN A 417 18.13 10.75 -12.89
N MET A 418 17.05 11.33 -12.38
CA MET A 418 15.95 11.83 -13.20
C MET A 418 16.39 12.89 -14.20
N GLU A 419 17.14 13.91 -13.77
CA GLU A 419 17.54 15.01 -14.65
C GLU A 419 18.38 14.52 -15.84
N ARG A 420 19.36 13.66 -15.56
CA ARG A 420 20.17 13.03 -16.62
C ARG A 420 19.30 12.18 -17.54
N SER A 421 18.46 11.31 -16.97
CA SER A 421 17.56 10.41 -17.70
C SER A 421 16.65 11.16 -18.65
N THR A 422 15.93 12.16 -18.13
CA THR A 422 15.02 13.01 -18.91
C THR A 422 15.73 13.65 -20.09
N ARG A 423 16.91 14.25 -19.84
CA ARG A 423 17.69 14.92 -20.89
C ARG A 423 18.11 13.97 -22.01
N ILE A 424 18.71 12.82 -21.67
CA ILE A 424 19.21 11.87 -22.70
C ILE A 424 18.06 11.22 -23.49
N LEU A 425 16.94 10.94 -22.83
CA LEU A 425 15.75 10.40 -23.47
C LEU A 425 15.08 11.43 -24.39
N GLU A 426 15.02 12.69 -23.97
CA GLU A 426 14.50 13.78 -24.81
C GLU A 426 15.35 13.96 -26.06
N GLU A 427 16.69 14.02 -25.91
CA GLU A 427 17.62 14.12 -27.03
C GLU A 427 17.48 12.94 -28.00
N ALA A 428 17.40 11.70 -27.48
CA ALA A 428 17.21 10.51 -28.29
C ALA A 428 15.83 10.50 -28.99
N ALA A 429 14.79 11.00 -28.33
CA ALA A 429 13.44 11.11 -28.91
C ALA A 429 13.39 12.12 -30.04
N TYR A 430 14.09 13.27 -29.92
CA TYR A 430 14.15 14.25 -31.00
C TYR A 430 14.88 13.71 -32.23
N LEU A 431 15.98 12.97 -32.03
CA LEU A 431 16.65 12.28 -33.13
C LEU A 431 15.75 11.20 -33.78
N ALA A 432 14.97 10.49 -32.97
CA ALA A 432 14.01 9.51 -33.48
C ALA A 432 12.92 10.19 -34.33
N LEU A 433 12.42 11.36 -33.91
CA LEU A 433 11.45 12.15 -34.67
C LEU A 433 12.02 12.70 -35.99
N GLU A 434 13.28 13.12 -36.00
CA GLU A 434 13.97 13.54 -37.23
C GLU A 434 14.11 12.38 -38.22
N LYS A 435 14.51 11.20 -37.74
CA LYS A 435 14.53 10.00 -38.59
C LYS A 435 13.14 9.59 -39.04
N ALA A 436 12.14 9.69 -38.15
CA ALA A 436 10.75 9.37 -38.45
C ALA A 436 10.20 10.26 -39.57
N SER A 437 10.48 11.56 -39.55
CA SER A 437 9.98 12.50 -40.56
C SER A 437 10.51 12.18 -41.96
N LEU A 438 11.76 11.72 -42.07
CA LEU A 438 12.35 11.22 -43.32
C LEU A 438 11.67 9.92 -43.81
N LEU A 439 11.22 9.06 -42.90
CA LEU A 439 10.58 7.78 -43.21
C LEU A 439 9.07 7.90 -43.49
N ARG A 440 8.46 9.07 -43.25
CA ARG A 440 7.01 9.29 -43.42
C ARG A 440 6.50 8.97 -44.83
N HIS A 441 7.34 9.14 -45.85
CA HIS A 441 6.98 8.85 -47.24
C HIS A 441 7.24 7.38 -47.64
N ALA A 442 7.90 6.59 -46.79
CA ALA A 442 8.27 5.19 -47.02
C ALA A 442 7.40 4.20 -46.24
N MET A 443 6.12 4.53 -46.04
CA MET A 443 5.16 3.66 -45.34
C MET A 443 4.71 2.47 -46.21
N PHE A 444 4.50 1.33 -45.58
CA PHE A 444 3.97 0.12 -46.19
C PHE A 444 2.48 -0.03 -45.90
N SER A 445 1.76 -0.76 -46.75
CA SER A 445 0.33 -1.06 -46.56
C SER A 445 0.05 -2.54 -46.26
N ASP A 446 1.04 -3.43 -46.37
CA ASP A 446 0.90 -4.83 -45.96
C ASP A 446 1.31 -4.98 -44.49
N ILE A 447 0.31 -4.91 -43.62
CA ILE A 447 0.43 -5.06 -42.17
C ILE A 447 -0.30 -6.32 -41.72
N ARG A 448 0.37 -7.15 -40.90
CA ARG A 448 -0.28 -8.25 -40.18
C ARG A 448 -0.10 -8.05 -38.69
N VAL A 449 -1.18 -8.31 -37.94
CA VAL A 449 -1.17 -8.17 -36.48
C VAL A 449 -1.63 -9.46 -35.83
N GLY A 450 -0.82 -9.96 -34.90
CA GLY A 450 -1.16 -11.02 -33.97
C GLY A 450 -1.11 -10.50 -32.54
N ALA A 451 -1.94 -11.04 -31.65
CA ALA A 451 -1.89 -10.71 -30.24
C ALA A 451 -2.24 -11.93 -29.38
N GLY A 452 -1.63 -12.00 -28.20
CA GLY A 452 -1.85 -13.06 -27.23
C GLY A 452 -1.71 -12.55 -25.81
N LYS A 453 -2.27 -13.27 -24.85
CA LYS A 453 -2.14 -13.00 -23.43
C LYS A 453 -1.91 -14.27 -22.63
N SER A 454 -1.24 -14.14 -21.50
CA SER A 454 -1.04 -15.19 -20.50
C SER A 454 -1.17 -14.60 -19.11
N VAL A 455 -1.90 -15.29 -18.22
CA VAL A 455 -1.92 -14.98 -16.79
C VAL A 455 -1.37 -16.24 -16.10
N PRO A 456 -0.10 -16.23 -15.66
CA PRO A 456 0.49 -17.39 -14.99
C PRO A 456 -0.30 -17.75 -13.73
N GLU A 457 -0.58 -19.03 -13.51
CA GLU A 457 -1.36 -19.50 -12.35
C GLU A 457 -0.55 -19.47 -11.04
N ASP A 458 0.77 -19.58 -11.17
CA ASP A 458 1.76 -19.69 -10.10
C ASP A 458 2.40 -18.36 -9.70
N LEU A 459 2.17 -17.29 -10.47
CA LEU A 459 2.71 -15.96 -10.21
C LEU A 459 1.58 -14.98 -9.90
N GLY A 460 1.67 -14.29 -8.76
CA GLY A 460 0.70 -13.26 -8.38
C GLY A 460 1.34 -12.03 -7.77
N LEU A 461 0.55 -11.30 -6.97
CA LEU A 461 0.95 -10.00 -6.41
C LEU A 461 2.22 -10.09 -5.55
N LYS A 462 2.48 -11.25 -4.91
CA LYS A 462 3.67 -11.47 -4.10
C LYS A 462 4.91 -11.70 -4.94
N GLU A 463 4.77 -12.24 -6.14
CA GLU A 463 5.86 -12.51 -7.07
C GLU A 463 6.13 -11.30 -8.00
N GLY A 464 5.37 -10.22 -7.84
CA GLY A 464 5.52 -8.99 -8.63
C GLY A 464 4.67 -8.93 -9.89
N ILE A 465 3.73 -9.87 -10.07
CA ILE A 465 2.84 -9.93 -11.24
C ILE A 465 1.41 -9.53 -10.84
N GLY A 466 0.90 -8.48 -11.48
CA GLY A 466 -0.46 -7.99 -11.36
C GLY A 466 -1.48 -8.88 -12.11
N PRO A 467 -2.78 -8.70 -11.83
CA PRO A 467 -3.84 -9.54 -12.38
C PRO A 467 -4.03 -9.39 -13.91
N GLY A 468 -3.46 -8.36 -14.52
CA GLY A 468 -3.41 -8.18 -15.96
C GLY A 468 -2.47 -9.16 -16.67
N GLY A 469 -1.54 -9.82 -15.96
CA GLY A 469 -0.60 -10.79 -16.54
C GLY A 469 0.25 -10.21 -17.67
N ILE A 470 0.55 -11.04 -18.67
CA ILE A 470 1.42 -10.70 -19.81
C ILE A 470 0.57 -10.57 -21.08
N THR A 471 0.73 -9.50 -21.83
CA THR A 471 0.18 -9.32 -23.19
C THR A 471 1.31 -9.15 -24.18
N ALA A 472 1.20 -9.79 -25.35
CA ALA A 472 2.08 -9.52 -26.48
C ALA A 472 1.24 -9.11 -27.70
N VAL A 473 1.60 -7.99 -28.35
CA VAL A 473 1.08 -7.55 -29.64
C VAL A 473 2.23 -7.57 -30.64
N VAL A 474 2.12 -8.40 -31.68
CA VAL A 474 3.15 -8.55 -32.71
C VAL A 474 2.64 -7.97 -34.02
N ILE A 475 3.44 -7.10 -34.63
CA ILE A 475 3.14 -6.42 -35.88
C ILE A 475 4.20 -6.77 -36.91
N GLU A 476 3.77 -7.36 -38.03
CA GLU A 476 4.62 -7.67 -39.17
C GLU A 476 4.43 -6.59 -40.25
N VAL A 477 5.53 -5.95 -40.67
CA VAL A 477 5.56 -4.95 -41.73
C VAL A 477 6.74 -5.21 -42.66
N ASN A 478 6.46 -5.50 -43.93
CA ASN A 478 7.48 -5.76 -44.96
C ASN A 478 8.58 -6.75 -44.47
N GLY A 479 8.12 -7.89 -43.94
CA GLY A 479 8.95 -8.98 -43.44
C GLY A 479 9.56 -8.79 -42.05
N GLN A 480 9.47 -7.61 -41.43
CA GLN A 480 9.95 -7.38 -40.06
C GLN A 480 8.82 -7.61 -39.05
N LYS A 481 8.98 -8.55 -38.12
CA LYS A 481 8.10 -8.79 -36.98
C LYS A 481 8.58 -8.00 -35.76
N THR A 482 7.74 -7.09 -35.29
CA THR A 482 7.98 -6.27 -34.10
C THR A 482 7.06 -6.70 -32.97
N ALA A 483 7.59 -7.07 -31.81
CA ALA A 483 6.80 -7.46 -30.63
C ALA A 483 6.77 -6.35 -29.58
N TYR A 484 5.56 -6.03 -29.12
CA TYR A 484 5.28 -5.16 -27.99
C TYR A 484 4.75 -6.01 -26.85
N VAL A 485 5.57 -6.23 -25.81
CA VAL A 485 5.20 -7.08 -24.68
C VAL A 485 4.94 -6.20 -23.47
N THR A 486 3.75 -6.29 -22.88
CA THR A 486 3.39 -5.60 -21.64
C THR A 486 3.22 -6.62 -20.53
N ILE A 487 3.94 -6.44 -19.43
CA ILE A 487 3.83 -7.27 -18.22
C ILE A 487 3.15 -6.43 -17.15
N ASP A 488 2.03 -6.90 -16.60
CA ASP A 488 1.37 -6.24 -15.48
C ASP A 488 2.23 -6.42 -14.22
N GLY A 489 2.97 -5.38 -13.87
CA GLY A 489 3.98 -5.34 -12.82
C GLY A 489 4.40 -3.89 -12.63
N ASN A 490 5.06 -3.58 -11.51
CA ASN A 490 5.52 -2.20 -11.26
C ASN A 490 6.75 -1.90 -12.13
N ASN A 491 7.91 -2.49 -11.82
CA ASN A 491 9.15 -2.36 -12.58
C ASN A 491 9.77 -3.75 -12.82
N MET A 492 10.90 -3.82 -13.50
CA MET A 492 11.56 -5.07 -13.91
C MET A 492 13.03 -5.08 -13.48
N VAL A 493 13.57 -6.25 -13.10
CA VAL A 493 15.01 -6.36 -12.78
C VAL A 493 15.87 -6.05 -14.02
N SER A 494 16.92 -5.25 -13.83
CA SER A 494 17.82 -4.89 -14.93
C SER A 494 18.43 -6.13 -15.61
N GLY A 495 18.46 -6.12 -16.95
CA GLY A 495 18.92 -7.25 -17.76
C GLY A 495 17.84 -8.26 -18.16
N LEU A 496 16.67 -8.27 -17.50
CA LEU A 496 15.59 -9.19 -17.90
C LEU A 496 14.99 -8.79 -19.25
N ARG A 497 14.81 -7.49 -19.51
CA ARG A 497 14.36 -6.96 -20.79
C ARG A 497 15.19 -7.51 -21.95
N GLU A 498 16.52 -7.44 -21.84
CA GLU A 498 17.45 -7.93 -22.87
C GLU A 498 17.32 -9.43 -23.10
N LYS A 499 17.18 -10.21 -22.02
CA LYS A 499 16.96 -11.66 -22.09
C LYS A 499 15.67 -11.98 -22.83
N ILE A 500 14.55 -11.33 -22.50
CA ILE A 500 13.27 -11.54 -23.18
C ILE A 500 13.37 -11.19 -24.66
N LEU A 501 13.96 -10.03 -25.00
CA LEU A 501 14.17 -9.65 -26.40
C LEU A 501 15.07 -10.64 -27.15
N SER A 502 16.05 -11.24 -26.47
CA SER A 502 16.88 -12.30 -27.06
C SER A 502 16.10 -13.57 -27.34
N SER A 503 15.29 -14.05 -26.38
CA SER A 503 14.43 -15.22 -26.58
C SER A 503 13.37 -15.00 -27.66
N LEU A 504 12.85 -13.78 -27.80
CA LEU A 504 11.94 -13.42 -28.89
C LEU A 504 12.63 -13.52 -30.26
N ARG A 505 13.90 -13.11 -30.37
CA ARG A 505 14.68 -13.25 -31.62
C ARG A 505 14.87 -14.71 -32.03
N GLU A 506 15.09 -15.61 -31.07
CA GLU A 506 15.25 -17.04 -31.34
C GLU A 506 14.02 -17.69 -31.96
N ILE A 507 12.82 -17.15 -31.68
CA ILE A 507 11.55 -17.60 -32.28
C ILE A 507 11.13 -16.76 -33.51
N GLY A 508 12.04 -15.94 -34.04
CA GLY A 508 11.85 -15.20 -35.28
C GLY A 508 11.13 -13.85 -35.15
N ILE A 509 11.21 -13.19 -33.98
CA ILE A 509 10.83 -11.78 -33.82
C ILE A 509 12.05 -10.89 -34.04
N ASP A 510 11.99 -9.98 -35.00
CA ASP A 510 13.16 -9.18 -35.41
C ASP A 510 13.45 -8.01 -34.45
N SER A 511 12.42 -7.41 -33.87
CA SER A 511 12.52 -6.19 -33.08
C SER A 511 11.40 -6.09 -32.06
N GLY A 512 11.47 -5.15 -31.12
CA GLY A 512 10.42 -4.98 -30.14
C GLY A 512 10.85 -4.23 -28.89
N GLU A 513 9.92 -4.12 -27.96
CA GLU A 513 10.16 -3.54 -26.65
C GLU A 513 9.31 -4.25 -25.58
N ILE A 514 9.84 -4.30 -24.36
CA ILE A 514 9.18 -4.88 -23.19
C ILE A 514 8.79 -3.75 -22.25
N PHE A 515 7.57 -3.77 -21.77
CA PHE A 515 7.00 -2.76 -20.89
C PHE A 515 6.52 -3.40 -19.60
N THR A 516 6.55 -2.63 -18.52
CA THR A 516 5.64 -2.87 -17.40
C THR A 516 4.44 -1.93 -17.48
N THR A 517 3.42 -2.21 -16.68
CA THR A 517 2.24 -1.35 -16.55
C THR A 517 2.41 -0.28 -15.48
N ASP A 518 3.50 -0.36 -14.72
CA ASP A 518 3.70 0.33 -13.45
C ASP A 518 2.56 0.09 -12.43
N THR A 519 2.01 -1.13 -12.39
CA THR A 519 0.89 -1.41 -11.48
C THR A 519 1.34 -1.34 -10.03
N HIS A 520 0.75 -0.41 -9.27
CA HIS A 520 0.95 -0.33 -7.83
C HIS A 520 0.13 -1.38 -7.04
N ALA A 521 -0.60 -2.27 -7.73
CA ALA A 521 -1.29 -3.40 -7.11
C ALA A 521 -0.35 -4.38 -6.39
N VAL A 522 0.89 -4.48 -6.86
CA VAL A 522 1.96 -5.28 -6.24
C VAL A 522 2.70 -4.51 -5.13
N SER A 523 2.48 -3.21 -5.04
CA SER A 523 3.12 -2.33 -4.06
C SER A 523 2.55 -2.53 -2.67
N ALA A 524 3.45 -2.54 -1.67
CA ALA A 524 3.13 -2.68 -0.26
C ALA A 524 2.47 -4.04 0.08
N ILE A 525 2.92 -5.10 -0.61
CA ILE A 525 2.49 -6.49 -0.43
C ILE A 525 3.54 -7.32 0.34
N VAL A 526 4.83 -6.99 0.21
CA VAL A 526 5.94 -7.72 0.85
C VAL A 526 6.75 -6.82 1.78
N LEU A 527 7.35 -7.41 2.81
CA LEU A 527 8.14 -6.70 3.83
C LEU A 527 9.62 -6.59 3.43
N ASN A 528 9.89 -6.09 2.22
CA ASN A 528 11.25 -5.81 1.75
C ASN A 528 11.50 -4.28 1.70
N LYS A 529 12.69 -3.86 1.24
CA LYS A 529 13.04 -2.43 1.15
C LYS A 529 12.14 -1.64 0.20
N ARG A 530 11.60 -2.25 -0.87
CA ARG A 530 10.76 -1.57 -1.88
C ARG A 530 9.26 -1.71 -1.60
N GLY A 531 8.85 -2.68 -0.78
CA GLY A 531 7.45 -3.05 -0.56
C GLY A 531 6.87 -3.98 -1.64
N TYR A 532 7.62 -4.31 -2.68
CA TYR A 532 7.25 -5.20 -3.80
C TYR A 532 8.50 -5.88 -4.41
N HIS A 533 8.27 -6.88 -5.24
CA HIS A 533 9.30 -7.52 -6.06
C HIS A 533 9.19 -7.01 -7.51
N PRO A 534 10.24 -6.43 -8.10
CA PRO A 534 10.28 -6.17 -9.54
C PRO A 534 10.12 -7.49 -10.32
N VAL A 535 9.54 -7.42 -11.51
CA VAL A 535 9.38 -8.56 -12.40
C VAL A 535 10.74 -9.24 -12.62
N GLY A 536 10.82 -10.52 -12.28
CA GLY A 536 12.03 -11.34 -12.40
C GLY A 536 12.94 -11.39 -11.16
N GLU A 537 12.58 -10.74 -10.04
CA GLU A 537 13.39 -10.80 -8.82
C GLU A 537 13.26 -12.16 -8.09
N VAL A 538 12.07 -12.75 -8.12
CA VAL A 538 11.72 -14.00 -7.41
C VAL A 538 11.03 -15.01 -8.32
N ILE A 539 11.26 -14.90 -9.63
CA ILE A 539 10.71 -15.77 -10.67
C ILE A 539 11.89 -16.49 -11.33
N GLU A 540 11.85 -17.82 -11.36
CA GLU A 540 12.91 -18.66 -11.96
C GLU A 540 12.83 -18.73 -13.49
#